data_AF-A0A2V8JEH7-F1
#
_entry.id   AF-A0A2V8JEH7-F1
#
_cell.length_a   1.000
_cell.length_b   1.000
_cell.length_c   1.000
_cell.angle_alpha   90.00
_cell.angle_beta   90.00
_cell.angle_gamma   90.00
#
_symmetry.space_group_name_H-M   'P 1'
#
loop_
_entity.id
_entity.type
_entity.pdbx_description
1 polymer ?
#
loop_
_entity_poly.entity_id
_entity_poly.type
_entity_poly.pdbx_seq_one_letter_code
_entity_poly.pdbx_strand_id
1 'polypeptide(L)'
;MSMWKISLVLVCLASASTLIAQQPSDVIAIQGATVITGTGRPSIRNAAIVIEAGQIRAIGPRAEVRVPSTAQTIDARGKWVIPGLIDAHVHIAQSGGLYTRPGISCRALPEWSTAADPCGIST
;
A
#
# COMPACT_ATOMS: atom_id res chain seq x y z
N MET A 1 47.25 34.83 -5.73
CA MET A 1 45.92 34.45 -6.26
C MET A 1 44.99 35.65 -6.20
N SER A 2 44.29 35.98 -7.29
CA SER A 2 43.36 37.14 -7.35
C SER A 2 42.17 36.97 -6.40
N MET A 3 41.95 37.96 -5.52
CA MET A 3 40.89 38.00 -4.50
C MET A 3 39.46 37.82 -5.07
N TRP A 4 39.25 38.15 -6.34
CA TRP A 4 37.96 37.97 -7.02
C TRP A 4 37.58 36.48 -7.19
N LYS A 5 38.58 35.60 -7.31
CA LYS A 5 38.36 34.15 -7.48
C LYS A 5 37.85 33.52 -6.18
N ILE A 6 38.23 34.06 -5.02
CA ILE A 6 37.82 33.57 -3.69
C ILE A 6 36.37 33.96 -3.40
N SER A 7 35.95 35.17 -3.79
CA SER A 7 34.55 35.62 -3.67
C SER A 7 33.58 34.80 -4.52
N LEU A 8 33.96 34.46 -5.77
CA LEU A 8 33.14 33.61 -6.65
C LEU A 8 32.95 32.18 -6.10
N VAL A 9 33.99 31.61 -5.48
CA VAL A 9 33.92 30.27 -4.88
C VAL A 9 33.00 30.28 -3.65
N LEU A 10 33.06 31.31 -2.80
CA LEU A 10 32.21 31.42 -1.61
C LEU A 10 30.72 31.59 -1.95
N VAL A 11 30.39 32.32 -3.02
CA VAL A 11 29.00 32.48 -3.47
C VAL A 11 28.44 31.17 -4.06
N CYS A 12 29.25 30.39 -4.79
CA CYS A 12 28.84 29.07 -5.28
C CYS A 12 28.61 28.04 -4.15
N LEU A 13 29.43 28.08 -3.10
CA LEU A 13 29.28 27.20 -1.93
C LEU A 13 28.00 27.52 -1.12
N ALA A 14 27.60 28.80 -1.02
CA ALA A 14 26.38 29.20 -0.33
C ALA A 14 25.09 28.77 -1.06
N SER A 15 25.11 28.72 -2.40
CA SER A 15 23.96 28.27 -3.21
C SER A 15 23.76 26.75 -3.20
N ALA A 16 24.77 25.97 -2.79
CA ALA A 16 24.67 24.51 -2.73
C ALA A 16 23.90 24.00 -1.50
N SER A 17 23.76 24.83 -0.44
CA SER A 17 23.09 24.45 0.81
C SER A 17 21.55 24.44 0.72
N THR A 18 20.96 25.08 -0.29
CA THR A 18 19.51 25.10 -0.52
C THR A 18 18.98 23.88 -1.29
N LEU A 19 19.85 22.95 -1.69
CA LEU A 19 19.51 21.71 -2.40
C LEU A 19 19.51 20.47 -1.49
N ILE A 20 19.22 20.64 -0.20
CA ILE A 20 18.75 19.50 0.59
C ILE A 20 17.35 19.20 0.08
N ALA A 21 17.26 18.20 -0.80
CA ALA A 21 15.99 17.67 -1.26
C ALA A 21 15.08 17.42 -0.06
N GLN A 22 13.89 18.01 -0.09
CA GLN A 22 12.83 17.74 0.88
C GLN A 22 12.50 16.24 0.76
N GLN A 23 13.09 15.42 1.63
CA GLN A 23 12.86 13.99 1.64
C GLN A 23 11.35 13.77 1.75
N PRO A 24 10.76 12.86 0.94
CA PRO A 24 9.36 12.53 1.08
C PRO A 24 9.12 12.14 2.54
N SER A 25 8.15 12.79 3.17
CA SER A 25 7.83 12.50 4.56
C SER A 25 7.34 11.06 4.65
N ASP A 26 7.99 10.23 5.45
CA ASP A 26 7.49 8.89 5.81
C ASP A 26 6.20 8.93 6.65
N VAL A 27 5.64 10.13 6.86
CA VAL A 27 4.39 10.37 7.57
C VAL A 27 3.28 10.74 6.58
N ILE A 28 2.19 9.99 6.62
CA ILE A 28 0.96 10.23 5.86
C ILE A 28 -0.17 10.50 6.85
N ALA A 29 -0.99 11.52 6.58
CA ALA A 29 -2.17 11.85 7.38
C ALA A 29 -3.43 11.83 6.50
N ILE A 30 -4.35 10.91 6.76
CA ILE A 30 -5.67 10.89 6.11
C ILE A 30 -6.65 11.65 7.00
N GLN A 31 -7.29 12.69 6.48
CA GLN A 31 -8.15 13.57 7.27
C GLN A 31 -9.57 13.70 6.72
N GLY A 32 -10.56 13.74 7.61
CA GLY A 32 -11.96 14.02 7.28
C GLY A 32 -12.80 12.80 6.88
N ALA A 33 -12.23 11.60 6.93
CA ALA A 33 -12.93 10.36 6.59
C ALA A 33 -13.97 9.95 7.64
N THR A 34 -14.91 9.08 7.26
CA THR A 34 -15.60 8.20 8.20
C THR A 34 -14.87 6.87 8.28
N VAL A 35 -14.39 6.49 9.46
CA VAL A 35 -13.52 5.32 9.65
C VAL A 35 -14.28 4.19 10.32
N ILE A 36 -14.21 3.01 9.72
CA ILE A 36 -14.61 1.74 10.35
C ILE A 36 -13.33 1.00 10.72
N THR A 37 -13.16 0.65 11.99
CA THR A 37 -11.92 0.01 12.49
C THR A 37 -11.90 -1.51 12.33
N GLY A 38 -13.02 -2.12 11.90
CA GLY A 38 -13.16 -3.58 11.81
C GLY A 38 -13.31 -4.29 13.16
N THR A 39 -13.36 -3.55 14.27
CA THR A 39 -13.47 -4.13 15.63
C THR A 39 -14.92 -4.32 16.12
N GLY A 40 -15.91 -4.09 15.25
CA GLY A 40 -17.33 -4.08 15.60
C GLY A 40 -17.79 -2.83 16.36
N ARG A 41 -16.89 -1.91 16.70
CA ARG A 41 -17.23 -0.61 17.31
C ARG A 41 -17.91 0.33 16.30
N PRO A 42 -18.67 1.34 16.77
CA PRO A 42 -19.23 2.37 15.91
C PRO A 42 -18.16 3.07 15.08
N SER A 43 -18.56 3.56 13.90
CA SER A 43 -17.65 4.31 13.03
C SER A 43 -17.28 5.68 13.61
N ILE A 44 -16.07 6.12 13.32
CA ILE A 44 -15.55 7.42 13.74
C ILE A 44 -15.78 8.42 12.60
N ARG A 45 -16.67 9.39 12.78
CA ARG A 45 -16.93 10.46 11.79
C ARG A 45 -15.88 11.56 11.88
N ASN A 46 -15.58 12.18 10.73
CA ASN A 46 -14.58 13.25 10.62
C ASN A 46 -13.27 12.88 11.36
N ALA A 47 -12.76 11.68 11.07
CA ALA A 47 -11.58 11.14 11.72
C ALA A 47 -10.29 11.66 11.10
N ALA A 48 -9.20 11.51 11.82
CA ALA A 48 -7.85 11.58 11.29
C ALA A 48 -7.10 10.27 11.57
N ILE A 49 -6.31 9.83 10.59
CA ILE A 49 -5.43 8.66 10.68
C ILE A 49 -4.02 9.16 10.38
N VAL A 50 -3.07 8.86 11.28
CA VAL A 50 -1.65 9.16 11.07
C VAL A 50 -0.91 7.85 10.89
N ILE A 51 -0.19 7.75 9.78
CA ILE A 51 0.66 6.62 9.39
C ILE A 51 2.08 7.14 9.36
N GLU A 52 3.01 6.46 10.01
CA GLU A 52 4.43 6.80 10.01
C GLU A 52 5.24 5.53 9.81
N ALA A 53 6.19 5.55 8.87
CA ALA A 53 7.03 4.41 8.53
C ALA A 53 6.22 3.11 8.29
N GLY A 54 5.09 3.26 7.57
CA GLY A 54 4.18 2.15 7.24
C GLY A 54 3.31 1.63 8.39
N GLN A 55 3.38 2.23 9.58
CA GLN A 55 2.61 1.82 10.76
C GLN A 55 1.58 2.88 11.13
N ILE A 56 0.39 2.44 11.55
CA ILE A 56 -0.63 3.36 12.07
C ILE A 56 -0.20 3.83 13.47
N ARG A 57 0.07 5.13 13.60
CA ARG A 57 0.44 5.76 14.88
C ARG A 57 -0.76 6.24 15.69
N ALA A 58 -1.78 6.73 15.01
CA ALA A 58 -2.98 7.24 15.67
C ALA A 58 -4.21 7.14 14.75
N ILE A 59 -5.36 6.85 15.34
CA ILE A 59 -6.69 6.94 14.73
C ILE A 59 -7.64 7.54 15.77
N GLY A 60 -8.45 8.50 15.38
CA GLY A 60 -9.46 9.07 16.26
C GLY A 60 -10.24 10.22 15.62
N PRO A 61 -11.14 10.87 16.37
CA PRO A 61 -11.76 12.13 15.95
C PRO A 61 -10.68 13.13 15.56
N ARG A 62 -10.87 13.85 14.45
CA ARG A 62 -9.84 14.78 13.93
C ARG A 62 -9.40 15.84 14.94
N ALA A 63 -10.28 16.24 15.86
CA ALA A 63 -9.97 17.20 16.92
C ALA A 63 -9.00 16.65 17.99
N GLU A 64 -8.88 15.32 18.10
CA GLU A 64 -8.11 14.64 19.16
C GLU A 64 -6.76 14.11 18.65
N VAL A 65 -6.61 13.95 17.33
CA VAL A 65 -5.41 13.41 16.71
C VAL A 65 -4.47 14.53 16.30
N ARG A 66 -3.25 14.53 16.84
CA ARG A 66 -2.18 15.45 16.43
C ARG A 66 -1.57 14.98 15.12
N VAL A 67 -1.66 15.81 14.10
CA VAL A 67 -1.05 15.57 12.78
C VAL A 67 0.28 16.34 12.70
N PRO A 68 1.42 15.66 12.49
CA PRO A 68 2.71 16.32 12.26
C PRO A 68 2.66 17.26 11.05
N SER A 69 3.30 18.43 11.14
CA SER A 69 3.35 19.40 10.03
C SER A 69 4.11 18.88 8.81
N THR A 70 4.99 17.91 9.01
CA THR A 70 5.74 17.23 7.95
C THR A 70 4.89 16.21 7.19
N ALA A 71 3.71 15.84 7.68
CA ALA A 71 2.92 14.77 7.09
C ALA A 71 2.34 15.14 5.72
N GLN A 72 2.47 14.23 4.75
CA GLN A 72 1.69 14.30 3.53
C GLN A 72 0.21 14.11 3.87
N THR A 73 -0.61 15.13 3.61
CA THR A 73 -2.04 15.09 3.93
C THR A 73 -2.88 14.59 2.75
N ILE A 74 -3.76 13.64 3.03
CA ILE A 74 -4.80 13.14 2.12
C ILE A 74 -6.16 13.61 2.63
N ASP A 75 -6.89 14.37 1.81
CA ASP A 75 -8.25 14.81 2.11
C ASP A 75 -9.26 13.71 1.73
N ALA A 76 -9.93 13.17 2.75
CA ALA A 76 -10.91 12.10 2.64
C ALA A 76 -12.31 12.52 3.10
N ARG A 77 -12.62 13.82 3.10
CA ARG A 77 -13.97 14.32 3.40
C ARG A 77 -15.02 13.65 2.52
N GLY A 78 -16.10 13.21 3.16
CA GLY A 78 -17.20 12.49 2.49
C GLY A 78 -16.86 11.07 2.05
N LYS A 79 -15.64 10.59 2.32
CA LYS A 79 -15.20 9.23 1.99
C LYS A 79 -15.18 8.33 3.23
N TRP A 80 -15.07 7.03 2.98
CA TRP A 80 -14.95 6.00 4.00
C TRP A 80 -13.56 5.36 3.96
N VAL A 81 -13.05 5.01 5.14
CA VAL A 81 -11.83 4.22 5.30
C VAL A 81 -12.16 2.99 6.12
N ILE A 82 -11.73 1.84 5.63
CA ILE A 82 -11.90 0.52 6.25
C ILE A 82 -10.51 -0.14 6.39
N PRO A 83 -10.36 -1.20 7.20
CA PRO A 83 -9.16 -1.99 7.18
C PRO A 83 -8.93 -2.59 5.78
N GLY A 84 -7.67 -2.82 5.43
CA GLY A 84 -7.35 -3.58 4.22
C GLY A 84 -8.07 -4.92 4.24
N LEU A 85 -8.71 -5.29 3.12
CA LEU A 85 -9.38 -6.57 3.01
C LEU A 85 -8.34 -7.70 3.02
N ILE A 86 -8.67 -8.79 3.70
CA ILE A 86 -7.83 -9.99 3.77
C ILE A 86 -8.57 -11.09 3.02
N ASP A 87 -7.88 -11.72 2.08
CA ASP A 87 -8.34 -12.92 1.40
C ASP A 87 -7.59 -14.12 1.97
N ALA A 88 -8.33 -15.02 2.62
CA ALA A 88 -7.77 -16.22 3.25
C ALA A 88 -7.69 -17.42 2.30
N HIS A 89 -8.30 -17.33 1.12
CA HIS A 89 -8.36 -18.43 0.17
C HIS A 89 -8.16 -17.91 -1.25
N VAL A 90 -6.89 -17.72 -1.60
CA VAL A 90 -6.48 -17.36 -2.95
C VAL A 90 -5.61 -18.44 -3.57
N HIS A 91 -5.70 -18.57 -4.88
CA HIS A 91 -4.83 -19.39 -5.69
C HIS A 91 -4.08 -18.46 -6.66
N ILE A 92 -2.82 -18.14 -6.34
CA ILE A 92 -1.97 -17.25 -7.17
C ILE A 92 -1.56 -17.95 -8.48
N ALA A 93 -1.54 -19.29 -8.47
CA ALA A 93 -1.47 -20.16 -9.62
C ALA A 93 -2.53 -21.27 -9.49
N GLN A 94 -2.83 -21.97 -10.57
CA GLN A 94 -3.86 -23.01 -10.59
C GLN A 94 -3.57 -24.07 -9.52
N SER A 95 -4.51 -24.24 -8.58
CA SER A 95 -4.35 -25.05 -7.38
C SER A 95 -4.69 -26.53 -7.54
N GLY A 96 -5.11 -26.93 -8.73
CA GLY A 96 -5.19 -28.32 -9.12
C GLY A 96 -4.26 -28.58 -10.31
N GLY A 97 -3.84 -29.85 -10.47
CA GLY A 97 -3.11 -30.27 -11.67
C GLY A 97 -3.85 -29.89 -12.96
N LEU A 98 -3.17 -29.97 -14.12
CA LEU A 98 -3.74 -29.63 -15.43
C LEU A 98 -5.16 -30.20 -15.64
N TYR A 99 -5.49 -31.32 -15.01
CA TYR A 99 -6.77 -32.03 -15.05
C TYR A 99 -7.97 -31.28 -14.43
N THR A 100 -7.74 -30.26 -13.60
CA THR A 100 -8.82 -29.47 -12.95
C THR A 100 -9.25 -28.26 -13.76
N ARG A 101 -8.64 -28.02 -14.94
CA ARG A 101 -8.96 -26.87 -15.79
C ARG A 101 -10.21 -27.14 -16.62
N PRO A 102 -11.29 -26.35 -16.52
CA PRO A 102 -12.38 -26.40 -17.48
C PRO A 102 -11.83 -26.02 -18.86
N GLY A 103 -11.76 -26.98 -19.79
CA GLY A 103 -11.29 -26.78 -21.16
C GLY A 103 -10.05 -27.57 -21.57
N ILE A 104 -9.41 -28.33 -20.68
CA ILE A 104 -8.50 -29.40 -21.12
C ILE A 104 -9.36 -30.63 -21.37
N SER A 105 -9.62 -30.91 -22.66
CA SER A 105 -10.21 -32.17 -23.09
C SER A 105 -9.26 -33.32 -22.73
N CYS A 106 -9.77 -34.40 -22.16
CA CYS A 106 -8.98 -35.61 -21.90
C CYS A 106 -8.26 -36.16 -23.14
N ARG A 107 -8.70 -35.78 -24.34
CA ARG A 107 -8.09 -36.18 -25.61
C ARG A 107 -6.80 -35.43 -25.96
N ALA A 108 -6.45 -34.38 -25.22
CA ALA A 108 -5.24 -33.58 -25.45
C ALA A 108 -3.98 -34.14 -24.76
N LEU A 109 -4.06 -35.32 -24.13
CA LEU A 109 -2.95 -35.91 -23.38
C LEU A 109 -2.12 -36.89 -24.23
N PRO A 110 -0.78 -36.91 -24.08
CA PRO A 110 0.06 -37.95 -24.66
C PRO A 110 -0.28 -39.33 -24.10
N GLU A 111 -0.24 -40.35 -24.96
CA GLU A 111 -0.58 -41.75 -24.66
C GLU A 111 0.23 -42.35 -23.50
N TRP A 112 1.39 -41.79 -23.17
CA TRP A 112 2.25 -42.26 -22.07
C TRP A 112 1.89 -41.73 -20.68
N SER A 113 0.86 -40.88 -20.55
CA SER A 113 0.44 -40.37 -19.24
C SER A 113 -0.22 -41.48 -18.41
N THR A 114 0.54 -42.11 -17.52
CA THR A 114 0.12 -43.18 -16.60
C THR A 114 -0.78 -42.70 -15.45
N ALA A 115 -1.49 -41.59 -15.62
CA ALA A 115 -2.48 -41.17 -14.64
C ALA A 115 -3.64 -42.17 -14.67
N ALA A 116 -3.75 -42.98 -13.62
CA ALA A 116 -4.96 -43.73 -13.34
C ALA A 116 -6.12 -42.71 -13.26
N ASP A 117 -7.05 -42.83 -14.20
CA ASP A 117 -8.22 -41.97 -14.44
C ASP A 117 -7.96 -40.52 -14.93
N PRO A 118 -7.70 -40.32 -16.23
CA PRO A 118 -7.57 -38.97 -16.80
C PRO A 118 -8.88 -38.18 -16.86
N CYS A 119 -10.03 -38.82 -16.60
CA CYS A 119 -11.35 -38.16 -16.55
C CYS A 119 -12.20 -38.65 -15.38
N GLY A 120 -11.62 -39.09 -14.26
CA GLY A 120 -12.28 -39.74 -13.12
C GLY A 120 -13.55 -39.05 -12.59
N ILE A 121 -14.65 -39.16 -13.33
CA ILE A 121 -16.03 -38.90 -12.96
C ILE A 121 -16.55 -40.25 -12.48
N SER A 122 -16.10 -40.66 -11.31
CA SER A 122 -16.79 -41.69 -10.55
C SER A 122 -16.80 -41.28 -9.09
N THR A 123 -17.99 -40.81 -8.72
CA THR A 123 -18.56 -40.47 -7.39
C THR A 123 -17.89 -39.37 -6.59
#